data_AF-A0A847L2P1-F1
#
_entry.id   AF-A0A847L2P1-F1
#
_cell.length_a   1.000
_cell.length_b   1.000
_cell.length_c   1.000
_cell.angle_alpha   90.00
_cell.angle_beta   90.00
_cell.angle_gamma   90.00
#
_symmetry.space_group_name_H-M   'P 1'
#
loop_
_entity.id
_entity.type
_entity.pdbx_description
1 polymer ?
#
loop_
_entity_poly.entity_id
_entity_poly.type
_entity_poly.pdbx_seq_one_letter_code
_entity_poly.pdbx_strand_id
1 'polypeptide(L)'
;MKTRFTSMLAFVVSAFILTSCSTYAQSYGYDDDYRYGRSSRHYSDRNVTVEAENSDISYNLDLRAVANVFADSRNLEEFERRINDYETGINNLDLNRDGQVDYLRVVETSKGNSHLVVLQAVVGQDMFQDVASIVVERKKNRRHYVQIIGDPYIYGPYYIIEPVYVYVPPIFSWFWGPRYYRWHSPYYWGYYPSYWHYWRP
;
A
#
# COMPACT_ATOMS: atom_id res chain seq x y z
N MET A 1 -13.23 -17.85 21.89
CA MET A 1 -11.84 -17.40 21.69
C MET A 1 -11.85 -15.94 21.29
N LYS A 2 -11.33 -15.03 22.11
CA LYS A 2 -11.14 -13.63 21.71
C LYS A 2 -9.84 -13.55 20.94
N THR A 3 -9.89 -13.63 19.62
CA THR A 3 -8.74 -13.41 18.75
C THR A 3 -8.30 -11.97 18.96
N ARG A 4 -7.18 -11.76 19.63
CA ARG A 4 -6.59 -10.44 19.74
C ARG A 4 -5.94 -10.14 18.40
N PHE A 5 -6.62 -9.33 17.59
CA PHE A 5 -6.00 -8.68 16.43
C PHE A 5 -4.91 -7.76 16.97
N THR A 6 -3.68 -8.26 17.02
CA THR A 6 -2.50 -7.46 17.31
C THR A 6 -2.32 -6.49 16.14
N SER A 7 -2.76 -5.24 16.31
CA SER A 7 -2.62 -4.22 15.26
C SER A 7 -1.15 -4.02 14.86
N MET A 8 -0.88 -3.92 13.55
CA MET A 8 0.43 -3.61 12.98
C MET A 8 1.04 -2.32 13.57
N LEU A 9 0.21 -1.43 14.13
CA LEU A 9 0.67 -0.23 14.81
C LEU A 9 1.72 -0.54 15.90
N ALA A 10 1.60 -1.66 16.61
CA ALA A 10 2.58 -2.07 17.62
C ALA A 10 3.92 -2.56 17.02
N PHE A 11 3.88 -3.22 15.85
CA PHE A 11 5.08 -3.69 15.15
C PHE A 11 5.82 -2.55 14.45
N VAL A 12 5.10 -1.61 13.83
CA VAL A 12 5.73 -0.48 13.14
C VAL A 12 6.30 0.56 14.11
N VAL A 13 5.74 0.70 15.32
CA VAL A 13 6.37 1.48 16.40
C VAL A 13 7.75 0.92 16.79
N SER A 14 7.99 -0.38 16.63
CA SER A 14 9.34 -0.97 16.80
C SER A 14 10.26 -0.72 15.61
N ALA A 15 9.72 -0.62 14.39
CA ALA A 15 10.49 -0.23 13.19
C ALA A 15 10.98 1.23 13.23
N PHE A 16 10.27 2.10 13.98
CA PHE A 16 10.73 3.47 14.27
C PHE A 16 12.04 3.54 15.07
N ILE A 17 12.54 2.43 15.64
CA ILE A 17 13.78 2.39 16.43
C ILE A 17 14.98 1.87 15.62
N LEU A 18 14.79 1.23 14.47
CA LEU A 18 15.88 0.60 13.72
C LEU A 18 16.32 1.41 12.49
N THR A 19 16.82 2.63 12.71
CA THR A 19 17.70 3.27 11.72
C THR A 19 19.16 2.95 12.05
N SER A 20 19.63 1.77 11.66
CA SER A 20 21.04 1.54 11.27
C SER A 20 21.29 0.05 11.03
N CYS A 21 21.04 -0.45 9.83
CA CYS A 21 21.97 -1.40 9.23
C CYS A 21 21.83 -1.41 7.71
N SER A 22 22.99 -1.40 7.06
CA SER A 22 23.18 -1.16 5.63
C SER A 22 22.76 -2.34 4.75
N THR A 23 22.50 -2.00 3.50
CA THR A 23 22.68 -2.78 2.26
C THR A 23 21.78 -3.98 2.01
N TYR A 24 20.66 -3.75 1.32
CA TYR A 24 20.24 -4.47 0.10
C TYR A 24 19.34 -3.53 -0.73
N ALA A 25 19.94 -2.53 -1.39
CA ALA A 25 19.22 -1.72 -2.36
C ALA A 25 19.18 -2.49 -3.69
N GLN A 26 18.07 -3.18 -3.97
CA GLN A 26 17.83 -3.72 -5.31
C GLN A 26 17.27 -2.59 -6.18
N SER A 27 18.09 -2.15 -7.14
CA SER A 27 17.77 -1.15 -8.14
C SER A 27 16.78 -1.75 -9.15
N TYR A 28 15.53 -1.30 -9.12
CA TYR A 28 14.54 -1.62 -10.15
C TYR A 28 14.22 -0.34 -10.93
N GLY A 29 14.52 -0.37 -12.23
CA GLY A 29 14.13 0.67 -13.18
C GLY A 29 12.61 0.67 -13.39
N TYR A 30 12.06 1.86 -13.57
CA TYR A 30 10.66 2.08 -13.92
C TYR A 30 10.49 1.80 -15.41
N ASP A 31 9.80 0.71 -15.76
CA ASP A 31 9.22 0.55 -17.08
C ASP A 31 7.77 1.05 -17.01
N ASP A 32 7.53 2.24 -17.57
CA ASP A 32 6.22 2.82 -17.78
C ASP A 32 5.44 1.94 -18.79
N ASP A 33 4.62 1.02 -18.30
CA ASP A 33 3.55 0.45 -19.13
C ASP A 33 2.27 0.15 -18.34
N TYR A 34 1.56 1.22 -17.96
CA TYR A 34 0.13 1.13 -17.65
C TYR A 34 -0.65 2.01 -18.63
N ARG A 35 -0.72 1.55 -19.88
CA ARG A 35 -1.63 2.06 -20.89
C ARG A 35 -2.47 0.90 -21.44
N TYR A 36 -3.66 0.68 -20.89
CA TYR A 36 -4.54 -0.36 -21.41
C TYR A 36 -5.29 0.10 -22.67
N GLY A 37 -4.86 -0.46 -23.79
CA GLY A 37 -5.52 -0.42 -25.09
C GLY A 37 -4.87 -1.39 -26.06
N ARG A 38 -5.38 -2.64 -26.08
CA ARG A 38 -5.34 -3.61 -27.20
C ARG A 38 -4.04 -4.43 -27.44
N SER A 39 -4.25 -5.76 -27.37
CA SER A 39 -3.62 -6.85 -28.14
C SER A 39 -2.13 -7.15 -27.95
N SER A 40 -1.91 -8.36 -27.41
CA SER A 40 -0.76 -9.27 -27.48
C SER A 40 0.38 -8.92 -28.44
N ARG A 41 1.60 -8.92 -27.90
CA ARG A 41 2.82 -9.43 -28.55
C ARG A 41 3.91 -9.70 -27.51
N HIS A 42 4.49 -10.89 -27.61
CA HIS A 42 5.61 -11.38 -26.82
C HIS A 42 6.82 -10.45 -26.89
N TYR A 43 7.48 -10.25 -25.74
CA TYR A 43 8.88 -9.86 -25.69
C TYR A 43 9.63 -10.70 -24.65
N SER A 44 10.86 -11.05 -24.99
CA SER A 44 11.70 -12.06 -24.34
C SER A 44 12.10 -11.66 -22.92
N ASP A 45 11.62 -12.44 -21.96
CA ASP A 45 11.97 -12.37 -20.55
C ASP A 45 13.43 -12.79 -20.34
N ARG A 46 14.25 -11.92 -19.72
CA ARG A 46 15.54 -12.36 -19.17
C ARG A 46 15.25 -12.86 -17.76
N ASN A 47 14.95 -14.16 -17.72
CA ASN A 47 14.66 -14.95 -16.54
C ASN A 47 15.60 -14.62 -15.36
N VAL A 48 15.07 -13.91 -14.37
CA VAL A 48 15.43 -14.14 -12.97
C VAL A 48 14.21 -14.79 -12.34
N THR A 49 14.21 -16.12 -12.31
CA THR A 49 13.22 -16.91 -11.58
C THR A 49 13.42 -16.66 -10.09
N VAL A 50 12.67 -15.70 -9.54
CA VAL A 50 12.39 -15.67 -8.12
C VAL A 50 11.20 -16.62 -7.95
N GLU A 51 11.47 -17.83 -7.49
CA GLU A 51 10.42 -18.74 -7.08
C GLU A 51 9.67 -18.07 -5.92
N ALA A 52 8.44 -17.62 -6.19
CA ALA A 52 7.49 -17.47 -5.12
C ALA A 52 7.34 -18.86 -4.50
N GLU A 53 7.80 -19.05 -3.26
CA GLU A 53 7.57 -20.31 -2.53
C GLU A 53 6.07 -20.59 -2.32
N ASN A 54 5.18 -19.73 -2.81
CA ASN A 54 3.76 -20.02 -2.89
C ASN A 54 3.08 -19.34 -4.08
N SER A 55 2.44 -20.14 -4.92
CA SER A 55 1.54 -19.70 -6.01
C SER A 55 0.27 -18.99 -5.52
N ASP A 56 0.08 -18.86 -4.20
CA ASP A 56 -1.11 -18.28 -3.56
C ASP A 56 -1.09 -16.74 -3.47
N ILE A 57 0.03 -16.09 -3.82
CA ILE A 57 0.19 -14.62 -3.71
C ILE A 57 -0.67 -13.87 -4.76
N SER A 58 -1.20 -14.56 -5.79
CA SER A 58 -2.04 -13.95 -6.83
C SER A 58 -3.39 -13.41 -6.32
N TYR A 59 -3.85 -13.83 -5.13
CA TYR A 59 -5.09 -13.35 -4.51
C TYR A 59 -4.89 -12.18 -3.54
N ASN A 60 -3.65 -11.73 -3.37
CA ASN A 60 -3.32 -10.65 -2.45
C ASN A 60 -3.11 -9.34 -3.22
N LEU A 61 -3.39 -8.22 -2.55
CA LEU A 61 -3.14 -6.87 -3.06
C LEU A 61 -1.66 -6.72 -3.48
N ASP A 62 -1.39 -6.34 -4.73
CA ASP A 62 -0.01 -6.18 -5.21
C ASP A 62 0.63 -4.92 -4.61
N LEU A 63 1.57 -5.09 -3.67
CA LEU A 63 2.23 -3.96 -3.01
C LEU A 63 3.11 -3.13 -3.96
N ARG A 64 3.49 -3.65 -5.14
CA ARG A 64 4.14 -2.86 -6.20
C ARG A 64 3.15 -1.90 -6.85
N ALA A 65 1.96 -2.39 -7.18
CA ALA A 65 0.87 -1.56 -7.68
C ALA A 65 0.50 -0.48 -6.64
N VAL A 66 0.43 -0.86 -5.35
CA VAL A 66 0.24 0.10 -4.24
C VAL A 66 1.31 1.19 -4.25
N ALA A 67 2.59 0.81 -4.41
CA ALA A 67 3.70 1.77 -4.47
C ALA A 67 3.54 2.79 -5.61
N ASN A 68 3.09 2.33 -6.78
CA ASN A 68 2.87 3.16 -7.95
C ASN A 68 1.71 4.13 -7.72
N VAL A 69 0.55 3.63 -7.27
CA VAL A 69 -0.63 4.48 -7.00
C VAL A 69 -0.30 5.50 -5.91
N PHE A 70 0.43 5.09 -4.88
CA PHE A 70 0.87 5.98 -3.81
C PHE A 70 1.73 7.13 -4.34
N ALA A 71 2.70 6.82 -5.19
CA ALA A 71 3.58 7.81 -5.78
C ALA A 71 2.83 8.80 -6.68
N ASP A 72 1.93 8.30 -7.53
CA ASP A 72 1.17 9.10 -8.49
C ASP A 72 0.08 9.96 -7.85
N SER A 73 -0.31 9.67 -6.61
CA SER A 73 -1.40 10.38 -5.93
C SER A 73 -0.95 11.75 -5.43
N ARG A 74 -1.86 12.72 -5.38
CA ARG A 74 -1.52 14.07 -4.87
C ARG A 74 -1.60 14.14 -3.36
N ASN A 75 -2.38 13.27 -2.72
CA ASN A 75 -2.58 13.18 -1.28
C ASN A 75 -3.14 11.78 -0.92
N LEU A 76 -3.32 11.52 0.38
CA LEU A 76 -3.80 10.22 0.85
C LEU A 76 -5.28 9.94 0.56
N GLU A 77 -6.11 10.98 0.42
CA GLU A 77 -7.51 10.84 0.01
C GLU A 77 -7.62 10.33 -1.44
N GLU A 78 -6.84 10.91 -2.35
CA GLU A 78 -6.78 10.47 -3.73
C GLU A 78 -6.17 9.06 -3.85
N PHE A 79 -5.14 8.76 -3.05
CA PHE A 79 -4.57 7.43 -2.95
C PHE A 79 -5.61 6.39 -2.52
N GLU A 80 -6.37 6.67 -1.46
CA GLU A 80 -7.47 5.82 -0.99
C GLU A 80 -8.54 5.63 -2.07
N ARG A 81 -8.90 6.68 -2.81
CA ARG A 81 -9.84 6.56 -3.91
C ARG A 81 -9.30 5.65 -5.02
N ARG A 82 -8.04 5.84 -5.43
CA ARG A 82 -7.44 5.15 -6.58
C ARG A 82 -7.15 3.68 -6.31
N ILE A 83 -6.71 3.32 -5.10
CA ILE A 83 -6.48 1.90 -4.75
C ILE A 83 -7.80 1.11 -4.76
N ASN A 84 -8.90 1.80 -4.46
CA ASN A 84 -10.26 1.27 -4.42
C ASN A 84 -11.05 1.45 -5.73
N ASP A 85 -10.39 1.85 -6.82
CA ASP A 85 -11.05 2.06 -8.09
C ASP A 85 -11.32 0.70 -8.77
N TYR A 86 -12.60 0.34 -8.90
CA TYR A 86 -13.03 -0.92 -9.49
C TYR A 86 -12.54 -1.12 -10.93
N GLU A 87 -12.36 -0.03 -11.69
CA GLU A 87 -11.88 -0.11 -13.08
C GLU A 87 -10.41 -0.51 -13.16
N THR A 88 -9.64 -0.18 -12.12
CA THR A 88 -8.21 -0.52 -12.05
C THR A 88 -7.96 -1.93 -11.55
N GLY A 89 -8.88 -2.48 -10.75
CA GLY A 89 -8.76 -3.83 -10.17
C GLY A 89 -7.57 -4.00 -9.24
N ILE A 90 -6.98 -2.91 -8.72
CA ILE A 90 -5.79 -2.97 -7.87
C ILE A 90 -6.13 -3.63 -6.54
N ASN A 91 -7.22 -3.19 -5.90
CA ASN A 91 -7.78 -3.90 -4.77
C ASN A 91 -8.59 -5.11 -5.26
N ASN A 92 -8.16 -6.30 -4.85
CA ASN A 92 -8.78 -7.58 -5.16
C ASN A 92 -9.05 -8.41 -3.90
N LEU A 93 -8.97 -7.79 -2.72
CA LEU A 93 -9.03 -8.49 -1.44
C LEU A 93 -10.46 -8.80 -1.04
N ASP A 94 -10.75 -10.07 -0.77
CA ASP A 94 -11.97 -10.56 -0.11
C ASP A 94 -11.56 -11.36 1.13
N LEU A 95 -11.22 -10.62 2.20
CA LEU A 95 -10.73 -11.18 3.46
C LEU A 95 -11.87 -11.76 4.32
N ASN A 96 -13.07 -11.18 4.23
CA ASN A 96 -14.23 -11.68 4.95
C ASN A 96 -14.93 -12.87 4.26
N ARG A 97 -14.57 -13.16 3.00
CA ARG A 97 -15.05 -14.27 2.16
C ARG A 97 -16.54 -14.18 1.84
N ASP A 98 -17.07 -12.98 1.65
CA ASP A 98 -18.45 -12.76 1.24
C ASP A 98 -18.64 -12.71 -0.29
N GLY A 99 -17.54 -12.84 -1.05
CA GLY A 99 -17.52 -12.81 -2.50
C GLY A 99 -17.55 -11.40 -3.07
N GLN A 100 -17.27 -10.37 -2.26
CA GLN A 100 -17.12 -8.98 -2.66
C GLN A 100 -15.75 -8.47 -2.23
N VAL A 101 -15.17 -7.56 -3.01
CA VAL A 101 -13.92 -6.92 -2.61
C VAL A 101 -14.17 -6.02 -1.39
N ASP A 102 -13.38 -6.21 -0.34
CA ASP A 102 -13.38 -5.41 0.88
C ASP A 102 -12.82 -4.01 0.61
N TYR A 103 -13.46 -2.98 1.14
CA TYR A 103 -12.97 -1.61 1.02
C TYR A 103 -11.67 -1.41 1.82
N LEU A 104 -10.65 -0.83 1.19
CA LEU A 104 -9.40 -0.45 1.85
C LEU A 104 -9.44 1.01 2.31
N ARG A 105 -9.59 1.22 3.62
CA ARG A 105 -9.44 2.56 4.21
C ARG A 105 -7.97 2.86 4.50
N VAL A 106 -7.61 4.14 4.43
CA VAL A 106 -6.27 4.67 4.71
C VAL A 106 -6.29 5.47 6.01
N VAL A 107 -5.36 5.16 6.91
CA VAL A 107 -5.20 5.84 8.19
C VAL A 107 -3.76 6.32 8.36
N GLU A 108 -3.57 7.60 8.64
CA GLU A 108 -2.26 8.22 8.83
C GLU A 108 -1.98 8.51 10.32
N THR A 109 -0.75 8.26 10.74
CA THR A 109 -0.17 8.76 11.99
C THR A 109 1.20 9.35 11.71
N SER A 110 1.47 10.56 12.19
CA SER A 110 2.77 11.22 12.03
C SER A 110 3.49 11.44 13.34
N LYS A 111 4.83 11.36 13.28
CA LYS A 111 5.73 11.80 14.35
C LYS A 111 6.98 12.44 13.75
N GLY A 112 7.11 13.76 13.94
CA GLY A 112 8.26 14.51 13.42
C GLY A 112 8.29 14.53 11.89
N ASN A 113 9.36 13.97 11.30
CA ASN A 113 9.53 13.87 9.85
C ASN A 113 9.22 12.46 9.30
N SER A 114 8.40 11.70 10.01
CA SER A 114 7.98 10.37 9.59
C SER A 114 6.46 10.25 9.66
N HIS A 115 5.88 9.71 8.60
CA HIS A 115 4.47 9.39 8.45
C HIS A 115 4.33 7.87 8.33
N LEU A 116 3.43 7.31 9.13
CA LEU A 116 2.97 5.94 9.01
C LEU A 116 1.57 5.98 8.42
N VAL A 117 1.42 5.38 7.25
CA VAL A 117 0.14 5.23 6.56
C VAL A 117 -0.22 3.75 6.61
N VAL A 118 -1.39 3.40 7.14
CA VAL A 118 -1.85 2.03 7.25
C VAL A 118 -3.02 1.82 6.30
N LEU A 119 -2.95 0.77 5.49
CA LEU A 119 -4.07 0.25 4.71
C LEU A 119 -4.83 -0.74 5.58
N GLN A 120 -6.12 -0.51 5.76
CA GLN A 120 -6.99 -1.40 6.55
C GLN A 120 -8.19 -1.83 5.72
N ALA A 121 -8.47 -3.12 5.68
CA ALA A 121 -9.70 -3.65 5.10
C ALA A 121 -10.87 -3.50 6.08
N VAL A 122 -12.02 -3.06 5.57
CA VAL A 122 -13.28 -2.96 6.32
C VAL A 122 -14.04 -4.28 6.19
N VAL A 123 -13.76 -5.23 7.08
CA VAL A 123 -14.26 -6.62 7.00
C VAL A 123 -15.58 -6.86 7.76
N GLY A 124 -16.06 -5.87 8.51
CA GLY A 124 -17.33 -5.92 9.22
C GLY A 124 -17.59 -4.70 10.10
N GLN A 125 -18.71 -4.70 10.83
CA GLN A 125 -19.09 -3.58 11.70
C GLN A 125 -18.05 -3.35 12.81
N ASP A 126 -17.40 -2.19 12.78
CA ASP A 126 -16.28 -1.83 13.66
C ASP A 126 -15.14 -2.86 13.68
N MET A 127 -15.00 -3.64 12.60
CA MET A 127 -13.95 -4.64 12.41
C MET A 127 -13.07 -4.23 11.23
N PHE A 128 -11.81 -3.97 11.54
CA PHE A 128 -10.78 -3.59 10.57
C PHE A 128 -9.61 -4.55 10.66
N GLN A 129 -9.08 -4.93 9.51
CA GLN A 129 -7.88 -5.76 9.41
C GLN A 129 -6.78 -4.98 8.72
N ASP A 130 -5.60 -4.91 9.33
CA ASP A 130 -4.43 -4.27 8.72
C ASP A 130 -3.95 -5.14 7.54
N VAL A 131 -3.64 -4.50 6.41
CA VAL A 131 -3.21 -5.18 5.17
C VAL A 131 -1.76 -4.86 4.83
N ALA A 132 -1.40 -3.58 4.91
CA ALA A 132 -0.05 -3.12 4.67
C ALA A 132 0.17 -1.77 5.35
N SER A 133 1.44 -1.43 5.57
CA SER A 133 1.87 -0.15 6.11
C SER A 133 2.87 0.51 5.17
N ILE A 134 2.71 1.80 4.91
CA ILE A 134 3.64 2.64 4.16
C ILE A 134 4.31 3.60 5.14
N VAL A 135 5.62 3.46 5.29
CA VAL A 135 6.44 4.38 6.08
C VAL A 135 7.03 5.41 5.13
N VAL A 136 6.79 6.69 5.39
CA VAL A 136 7.35 7.80 4.61
C VAL A 136 8.18 8.69 5.52
N GLU A 137 9.47 8.76 5.25
CA GLU A 137 10.40 9.61 5.99
C GLU A 137 10.99 10.70 5.13
N ARG A 138 11.23 11.88 5.72
CA ARG A 138 12.10 12.91 5.14
C ARG A 138 13.34 13.08 5.99
N LYS A 139 14.50 12.70 5.45
CA LYS A 139 15.81 12.89 6.08
C LYS A 139 16.21 14.37 6.03
N LYS A 140 17.21 14.74 6.85
CA LYS A 140 17.71 16.13 6.98
C LYS A 140 18.20 16.73 5.65
N ASN A 141 18.72 15.90 4.75
CA ASN A 141 19.15 16.29 3.41
C ASN A 141 18.00 16.43 2.39
N ARG A 142 16.74 16.47 2.87
CA ARG A 142 15.51 16.54 2.06
C ARG A 142 15.29 15.32 1.15
N ARG A 143 16.03 14.22 1.34
CA ARG A 143 15.73 12.96 0.67
C ARG A 143 14.53 12.30 1.33
N HIS A 144 13.64 11.77 0.49
CA HIS A 144 12.48 11.02 0.90
C HIS A 144 12.82 9.53 0.87
N TYR A 145 12.32 8.80 1.86
CA TYR A 145 12.45 7.35 1.94
C TYR A 145 11.06 6.76 2.15
N VAL A 146 10.77 5.71 1.39
CA VAL A 146 9.48 5.02 1.45
C VAL A 146 9.74 3.53 1.60
N GLN A 147 9.02 2.91 2.52
CA GLN A 147 8.94 1.45 2.65
C GLN A 147 7.48 1.05 2.71
N ILE A 148 7.13 -0.03 2.01
CA ILE A 148 5.81 -0.65 2.06
C ILE A 148 5.99 -2.03 2.66
N ILE A 149 5.32 -2.28 3.77
CA ILE A 149 5.46 -3.47 4.58
C ILE A 149 4.12 -4.20 4.54
N GLY A 150 4.10 -5.42 4.03
CA GLY A 150 2.90 -6.26 4.03
C GLY A 150 2.59 -6.79 5.43
N ASP A 151 1.30 -6.99 5.72
CA ASP A 151 0.90 -7.69 6.94
C ASP A 151 1.42 -9.15 6.93
N PRO A 152 2.08 -9.62 8.00
CA PRO A 152 2.66 -10.95 8.02
C PRO A 152 1.67 -12.11 7.86
N TYR A 153 0.39 -11.91 8.17
CA TYR A 153 -0.65 -12.93 7.99
C TYR A 153 -1.10 -13.04 6.53
N ILE A 154 -0.90 -11.99 5.72
CA ILE A 154 -1.28 -11.96 4.29
C ILE A 154 -0.08 -12.29 3.42
N TYR A 155 1.06 -11.65 3.66
CA TYR A 155 2.25 -11.71 2.80
C TYR A 155 3.37 -12.60 3.34
N GLY A 156 3.23 -13.11 4.57
CA GLY A 156 4.33 -13.75 5.28
C GLY A 156 5.27 -12.73 5.94
N PRO A 157 6.16 -13.20 6.82
CA PRO A 157 7.07 -12.32 7.55
C PRO A 157 8.07 -11.65 6.60
N TYR A 158 8.43 -10.40 6.91
CA TYR A 158 9.46 -9.62 6.19
C TYR A 158 9.16 -9.31 4.72
N TYR A 159 7.88 -9.32 4.29
CA TYR A 159 7.51 -8.83 2.97
C TYR A 159 7.57 -7.29 2.92
N ILE A 160 8.68 -6.75 2.40
CA ILE A 160 8.97 -5.32 2.39
C ILE A 160 9.37 -4.90 0.97
N ILE A 161 8.79 -3.80 0.49
CA ILE A 161 9.13 -3.16 -0.79
C ILE A 161 9.67 -1.76 -0.52
N GLU A 162 10.79 -1.43 -1.16
CA GLU A 162 11.42 -0.11 -1.09
C GLU A 162 11.46 0.51 -2.49
N PRO A 163 10.46 1.31 -2.89
CA PRO A 163 10.43 1.90 -4.22
C PRO A 163 11.50 2.98 -4.39
N VAL A 164 12.22 2.92 -5.52
CA VAL A 164 13.23 3.93 -5.90
C VAL A 164 12.66 4.85 -6.97
N TYR A 165 12.15 6.01 -6.59
CA TYR A 165 11.51 6.93 -7.54
C TYR A 165 12.52 7.64 -8.44
N VAL A 166 12.31 7.57 -9.77
CA VAL A 166 13.13 8.27 -10.78
C VAL A 166 12.83 9.78 -10.77
N TYR A 167 11.58 10.15 -10.52
CA TYR A 167 11.12 11.52 -10.35
C TYR A 167 10.59 11.72 -8.92
N VAL A 168 10.43 12.97 -8.46
CA VAL A 168 9.87 13.24 -7.13
C VAL A 168 8.34 13.04 -7.17
N PRO A 169 7.78 12.04 -6.46
CA PRO A 169 6.34 11.83 -6.40
C PRO A 169 5.56 13.06 -5.94
N PRO A 170 4.44 13.42 -6.59
CA PRO A 170 3.59 14.54 -6.18
C PRO A 170 3.14 14.46 -4.71
N ILE A 171 2.88 13.26 -4.19
CA ILE A 171 2.43 13.06 -2.81
C ILE A 171 3.40 13.63 -1.77
N PHE A 172 4.71 13.66 -2.06
CA PHE A 172 5.70 14.22 -1.13
C PHE A 172 5.52 15.72 -0.95
N SER A 173 5.10 16.43 -1.99
CA SER A 173 4.79 17.86 -1.88
C SER A 173 3.60 18.11 -0.96
N TRP A 174 2.67 17.16 -0.85
CA TRP A 174 1.55 17.23 0.08
C TRP A 174 1.97 16.91 1.53
N PHE A 175 2.72 15.83 1.77
CA PHE A 175 3.21 15.48 3.12
C PHE A 175 3.98 16.62 3.79
N TRP A 176 4.78 17.33 3.00
CA TRP A 176 5.70 18.35 3.49
C TRP A 176 5.29 19.77 3.15
N GLY A 177 4.09 19.94 2.58
CA GLY A 177 3.57 21.22 2.13
C GLY A 177 2.67 21.91 3.15
N PRO A 178 2.32 23.18 2.92
CA PRO A 178 1.45 23.94 3.80
C PRO A 178 -0.01 23.47 3.79
N ARG A 179 -0.39 22.63 2.81
CA ARG A 179 -1.73 22.03 2.67
C ARG A 179 -1.82 20.63 3.29
N TYR A 180 -0.79 20.21 4.01
CA TYR A 180 -0.79 18.95 4.71
C TYR A 180 -1.91 18.91 5.75
N TYR A 181 -2.61 17.79 5.79
CA TYR A 181 -3.50 17.43 6.88
C TYR A 181 -3.41 15.92 7.11
N ARG A 182 -3.62 15.48 8.34
CA ARG A 182 -3.66 14.04 8.65
C ARG A 182 -4.88 13.42 7.97
N TRP A 183 -4.66 12.46 7.08
CA TRP A 183 -5.74 11.69 6.49
C TRP A 183 -6.15 10.57 7.42
N HIS A 184 -7.42 10.55 7.78
CA HIS A 184 -8.04 9.45 8.47
C HIS A 184 -9.34 9.17 7.75
N SER A 185 -9.40 8.06 7.02
CA SER A 185 -10.57 7.71 6.21
C SER A 185 -11.87 7.87 7.02
N PRO A 186 -12.89 8.53 6.48
CA PRO A 186 -14.20 8.62 7.13
C PRO A 186 -15.04 7.36 6.92
N TYR A 187 -14.58 6.42 6.07
CA TYR A 187 -15.36 5.26 5.65
C TYR A 187 -15.23 4.08 6.62
N TYR A 188 -16.34 3.37 6.76
CA TYR A 188 -16.49 2.21 7.62
C TYR A 188 -17.62 1.32 7.08
N TRP A 189 -17.88 0.21 7.76
CA TRP A 189 -18.86 -0.77 7.31
C TRP A 189 -20.24 -0.14 7.07
N GLY A 190 -20.73 -0.25 5.83
CA GLY A 190 -22.00 0.34 5.41
C GLY A 190 -21.98 1.85 5.13
N TYR A 191 -20.83 2.53 5.27
CA TYR A 191 -20.64 3.94 4.91
C TYR A 191 -19.42 4.09 4.02
N TYR A 192 -19.65 4.02 2.71
CA TYR A 192 -18.63 4.05 1.66
C TYR A 192 -18.74 5.31 0.80
N PRO A 193 -17.67 5.71 0.10
CA PRO A 193 -17.73 6.83 -0.82
C PRO A 193 -18.71 6.59 -1.96
N SER A 194 -19.24 7.65 -2.55
CA SER A 194 -20.16 7.54 -3.71
C SER A 194 -19.51 6.93 -4.96
N TYR A 195 -18.19 6.98 -5.07
CA TYR A 195 -17.43 6.37 -6.17
C TYR A 195 -17.16 4.87 -5.94
N TRP A 196 -17.41 4.36 -4.74
CA TRP A 196 -17.20 2.95 -4.41
C TRP A 196 -18.42 2.13 -4.83
N HIS A 197 -18.13 1.00 -5.45
CA HIS A 197 -19.12 0.01 -5.82
C HIS A 197 -18.64 -1.34 -5.32
N TYR A 198 -19.55 -2.25 -5.03
CA TYR A 198 -19.17 -3.64 -4.78
C TYR A 198 -18.85 -4.31 -6.13
N TRP A 199 -17.72 -5.00 -6.22
CA TRP A 199 -17.41 -5.85 -7.35
C TRP A 199 -16.84 -7.19 -6.88
N ARG A 200 -16.79 -8.12 -7.83
CA ARG A 200 -16.19 -9.43 -7.64
C ARG A 200 -14.82 -9.43 -8.32
N PRO A 201 -13.78 -9.95 -7.66
CA PRO A 201 -12.45 -10.05 -8.25
C PRO A 201 -12.41 -11.02 -9.44
#